data_AF-A0A6P6L3T4-F1
#
_entry.id   AF-A0A6P6L3T4-F1
#
_cell.length_a   1.000
_cell.length_b   1.000
_cell.length_c   1.000
_cell.angle_alpha   90.00
_cell.angle_beta   90.00
_cell.angle_gamma   90.00
#
_symmetry.space_group_name_H-M   'P 1'
#
loop_
_entity.id
_entity.type
_entity.pdbx_description
1 polymer ?
#
loop_
_entity_poly.entity_id
_entity_poly.type
_entity_poly.pdbx_seq_one_letter_code
_entity_poly.pdbx_strand_id
1 'polypeptide(L)'
;MLVFLFVVAFFNTILAAEEHAYQQFIGCAFNNEGQVSRFWRYGYDGRDIMHVDLAKEAVVATSEPGQLLADERKSKEYINRKEARLVKVCSAVKTVFLKSNNSLSRAAKPAVYVSSGGEKDQQYLKCAVRGFYPNVIKVRWTQKGKPIYFGVSTTGILPHKDGTFQMISYLSLRNVSGHDVTCEIEHLSIDGKMRITYGEKSLFLSQITEHVLKAVAAFLLGFVLPVCITVLIICIRQKTSKPPEDEIQDTSDESEASLSLNLMNISQET
;
A
#
# COMPACT_ATOMS: atom_id res chain seq x y z
N MET A 1 30.77 -33.93 -5.33
CA MET A 1 29.85 -32.79 -5.20
C MET A 1 29.36 -32.60 -3.77
N LEU A 2 28.81 -33.62 -3.10
CA LEU A 2 28.38 -33.51 -1.68
C LEU A 2 29.50 -33.11 -0.71
N VAL A 3 30.70 -33.68 -0.84
CA VAL A 3 31.84 -33.35 0.04
C VAL A 3 32.25 -31.88 -0.10
N PHE A 4 32.19 -31.33 -1.30
CA PHE A 4 32.52 -29.91 -1.56
C PHE A 4 31.46 -28.97 -0.97
N LEU A 5 30.17 -29.33 -1.07
CA LEU A 5 29.08 -28.59 -0.43
C LEU A 5 29.16 -28.64 1.10
N PHE A 6 29.54 -29.80 1.67
CA PHE A 6 29.77 -29.92 3.11
C PHE A 6 30.97 -29.09 3.56
N VAL A 7 32.08 -29.11 2.83
CA VAL A 7 33.27 -28.30 3.15
C VAL A 7 32.95 -26.81 3.05
N VAL A 8 32.24 -26.36 2.01
CA VAL A 8 31.82 -24.95 1.87
C VAL A 8 30.82 -24.55 2.95
N ALA A 9 29.87 -25.41 3.33
CA ALA A 9 28.96 -25.16 4.44
C ALA A 9 29.71 -25.09 5.78
N PHE A 10 30.66 -26.00 6.02
CA PHE A 10 31.49 -26.05 7.22
C PHE A 10 32.42 -24.84 7.32
N PHE A 11 33.05 -24.43 6.21
CA PHE A 11 33.85 -23.19 6.14
C PHE A 11 32.98 -21.93 6.31
N ASN A 12 31.77 -21.86 5.72
CA ASN A 12 30.85 -20.75 5.94
C ASN A 12 30.36 -20.66 7.39
N THR A 13 30.18 -21.80 8.08
CA THR A 13 29.88 -21.81 9.52
C THR A 13 31.08 -21.48 10.40
N ILE A 14 32.32 -21.72 9.94
CA ILE A 14 33.55 -21.41 10.68
C ILE A 14 34.02 -19.96 10.46
N LEU A 15 33.66 -19.33 9.32
CA LEU A 15 34.05 -17.95 8.97
C LEU A 15 32.95 -16.89 9.22
N ALA A 16 31.81 -17.25 9.79
CA ALA A 16 30.88 -16.24 10.31
C ALA A 16 31.49 -15.65 11.59
N ALA A 17 32.23 -14.56 11.46
CA ALA A 17 32.62 -13.74 12.60
C ALA A 17 31.33 -13.33 13.34
N GLU A 18 31.33 -13.47 14.66
CA GLU A 18 30.20 -13.02 15.49
C GLU A 18 30.12 -11.49 15.36
N GLU A 19 29.14 -11.02 14.59
CA GLU A 19 28.91 -9.60 14.36
C GLU A 19 28.15 -9.03 15.56
N HIS A 20 28.76 -8.06 16.24
CA HIS A 20 28.15 -7.37 17.37
C HIS A 20 27.82 -5.91 17.01
N ALA A 21 26.69 -5.43 17.50
CA ALA A 21 26.16 -4.10 17.19
C ALA A 21 26.05 -3.25 18.45
N TYR A 22 26.80 -2.15 18.50
CA TYR A 22 26.59 -1.08 19.47
C TYR A 22 25.65 -0.01 18.90
N GLN A 23 24.60 0.31 19.64
CA GLN A 23 23.48 1.12 19.17
C GLN A 23 23.27 2.35 20.07
N GLN A 24 22.89 3.47 19.45
CA GLN A 24 22.46 4.68 20.16
C GLN A 24 21.06 5.06 19.69
N PHE A 25 20.14 5.20 20.64
CA PHE A 25 18.76 5.63 20.37
C PHE A 25 18.54 7.01 20.99
N ILE A 26 18.44 8.02 20.13
CA ILE A 26 18.41 9.44 20.51
C ILE A 26 17.16 10.06 19.91
N GLY A 27 16.36 10.75 20.73
CA GLY A 27 15.17 11.39 20.22
C GLY A 27 14.35 12.12 21.25
N CYS A 28 13.14 12.48 20.82
CA CYS A 28 12.13 13.16 21.61
C CYS A 28 10.74 12.74 21.17
N ALA A 29 9.82 12.77 22.11
CA ALA A 29 8.40 12.63 21.85
C ALA A 29 7.72 14.00 21.89
N PHE A 30 6.77 14.21 20.99
CA PHE A 30 5.94 15.41 20.91
C PHE A 30 4.46 15.01 20.92
N ASN A 31 3.61 15.84 21.50
CA ASN A 31 2.15 15.78 21.42
C ASN A 31 1.61 17.15 20.95
N ASN A 32 0.29 17.32 20.97
CA ASN A 32 -0.37 18.57 20.57
C ASN A 32 -0.01 19.77 21.47
N GLU A 33 0.41 19.52 22.71
CA GLU A 33 0.75 20.56 23.70
C GLU A 33 2.24 20.96 23.63
N GLY A 34 3.08 20.12 23.03
CA GLY A 34 4.50 20.39 22.86
C GLY A 34 5.37 19.15 22.99
N GLN A 35 6.58 19.33 23.51
CA GLN A 35 7.52 18.23 23.70
C GLN A 35 7.21 17.50 25.01
N VAL A 36 6.99 16.19 24.94
CA VAL A 36 6.66 15.33 26.08
C VAL A 36 7.91 14.79 26.76
N SER A 37 8.91 14.38 25.97
CA SER A 37 10.13 13.78 26.53
C SER A 37 11.33 13.89 25.58
N ARG A 38 12.53 13.69 26.14
CA ARG A 38 13.79 13.49 25.42
C ARG A 38 14.45 12.23 25.96
N PHE A 39 15.13 11.48 25.11
CA PHE A 39 15.80 10.26 25.52
C PHE A 39 17.12 10.09 24.79
N TRP A 40 18.10 9.54 25.52
CA TRP A 40 19.36 9.07 24.98
C TRP A 40 19.66 7.71 25.60
N ARG A 41 19.53 6.65 24.81
CA ARG A 41 19.72 5.26 25.23
C ARG A 41 20.83 4.60 24.45
N TYR A 42 21.42 3.60 25.06
CA TYR A 42 22.50 2.80 24.52
C TYR A 42 22.13 1.34 24.55
N GLY A 43 22.37 0.65 23.45
CA GLY A 43 22.12 -0.79 23.32
C GLY A 43 23.34 -1.54 22.79
N TYR A 44 23.39 -2.83 23.09
CA TYR A 44 24.36 -3.79 22.55
C TYR A 44 23.61 -5.04 22.12
N ASP A 45 23.73 -5.43 20.85
CA ASP A 45 22.99 -6.55 20.23
C ASP A 45 21.49 -6.49 20.49
N GLY A 46 20.90 -5.30 20.39
CA GLY A 46 19.47 -5.06 20.60
C GLY A 46 19.03 -5.00 22.06
N ARG A 47 19.94 -5.16 23.04
CA ARG A 47 19.64 -5.08 24.47
C ARG A 47 20.04 -3.73 25.05
N ASP A 48 19.16 -3.09 25.80
CA ASP A 48 19.45 -1.84 26.49
C ASP A 48 20.53 -2.06 27.58
N ILE A 49 21.61 -1.27 27.54
CA ILE A 49 22.73 -1.38 28.50
C ILE A 49 22.88 -0.16 29.42
N MET A 50 22.55 1.05 28.95
CA MET A 50 22.53 2.26 29.78
C MET A 50 21.73 3.38 29.11
N HIS A 51 21.36 4.41 29.87
CA HIS A 51 20.75 5.63 29.35
C HIS A 51 21.12 6.86 30.17
N VAL A 52 20.94 8.04 29.57
CA VAL A 52 21.03 9.31 30.29
C VAL A 52 19.67 9.64 30.89
N ASP A 53 19.58 9.65 32.21
CA ASP A 53 18.40 10.09 32.97
C ASP A 53 18.54 11.58 33.24
N LEU A 54 17.85 12.40 32.44
CA LEU A 54 17.89 13.86 32.56
C LEU A 54 17.24 14.37 33.85
N ALA A 55 16.28 13.63 34.42
CA ALA A 55 15.60 14.04 35.64
C ALA A 55 16.49 13.81 36.87
N LYS A 56 17.26 12.71 36.87
CA LYS A 56 18.23 12.41 37.92
C LYS A 56 19.60 13.06 37.70
N GLU A 57 19.79 13.74 36.57
CA GLU A 57 21.10 14.22 36.11
C GLU A 57 22.18 13.14 36.23
N ALA A 58 21.88 11.93 35.75
CA ALA A 58 22.76 10.77 35.90
C ALA A 58 22.81 9.88 34.64
N VAL A 59 23.86 9.06 34.54
CA VAL A 59 23.89 7.93 33.60
C VAL A 59 23.52 6.68 34.37
N VAL A 60 22.46 6.00 33.92
CA VAL A 60 21.89 4.84 34.60
C VAL A 60 22.14 3.60 33.76
N ALA A 61 22.88 2.65 34.32
CA ALA A 61 23.08 1.33 33.74
C ALA A 61 21.80 0.49 33.84
N THR A 62 21.51 -0.29 32.80
CA THR A 62 20.38 -1.24 32.75
C THR A 62 20.86 -2.69 32.65
N SER A 63 22.17 -2.91 32.56
CA SER A 63 22.82 -4.21 32.56
C SER A 63 24.18 -4.14 33.27
N GLU A 64 24.72 -5.29 33.67
CA GLU A 64 26.05 -5.40 34.29
C GLU A 64 27.17 -4.86 33.37
N PRO A 65 27.26 -5.21 32.07
CA PRO A 65 28.23 -4.59 31.17
C PRO A 65 28.06 -3.07 31.03
N GLY A 66 26.84 -2.56 31.21
CA GLY A 66 26.53 -1.14 31.18
C GLY A 66 27.05 -0.36 32.38
N GLN A 67 27.34 -1.01 33.52
CA GLN A 67 27.81 -0.34 34.74
C GLN A 67 29.16 0.35 34.53
N LEU A 68 30.13 -0.36 33.94
CA LEU A 68 31.45 0.20 33.61
C LEU A 68 31.32 1.44 32.72
N LEU A 69 30.44 1.37 31.73
CA LEU A 69 30.21 2.49 30.81
C LEU A 69 29.50 3.66 31.48
N ALA A 70 28.58 3.40 32.42
CA ALA A 70 27.90 4.43 33.19
C ALA A 70 28.87 5.13 34.15
N ASP A 71 29.73 4.37 34.83
CA ASP A 71 30.74 4.88 35.76
C ASP A 71 31.75 5.80 35.07
N GLU A 72 32.18 5.44 33.85
CA GLU A 72 33.04 6.28 33.00
C GLU A 72 32.36 7.61 32.62
N ARG A 73 31.02 7.63 32.56
CA ARG A 73 30.22 8.74 32.01
C ARG A 73 29.43 9.52 33.07
N LYS A 74 29.79 9.40 34.34
CA LYS A 74 29.11 10.06 35.47
C LYS A 74 29.36 11.56 35.61
N SER A 75 30.21 12.16 34.77
CA SER A 75 30.54 13.58 34.92
C SER A 75 29.36 14.47 34.53
N LYS A 76 29.12 15.52 35.32
CA LYS A 76 28.06 16.50 35.03
C LYS A 76 28.26 17.18 33.66
N GLU A 77 29.51 17.40 33.26
CA GLU A 77 29.83 17.90 31.92
C GLU A 77 29.36 16.96 30.79
N TYR A 78 29.51 15.64 30.97
CA TYR A 78 29.00 14.67 30.00
C TYR A 78 27.49 14.80 29.82
N ILE A 79 26.76 14.85 30.93
CA ILE A 79 25.30 14.91 30.96
C ILE A 79 24.80 16.23 30.36
N ASN A 80 25.40 17.35 30.76
CA ASN A 80 25.07 18.68 30.21
C ASN A 80 25.29 18.74 28.70
N ARG A 81 26.38 18.16 28.18
CA ARG A 81 26.63 18.09 26.72
C ARG A 81 25.55 17.26 26.00
N LYS A 82 25.09 16.17 26.60
CA LYS A 82 24.00 15.34 26.04
C LYS A 82 22.68 16.07 26.05
N GLU A 83 22.36 16.74 27.14
CA GLU A 83 21.14 17.55 27.25
C GLU A 83 21.12 18.68 26.20
N ALA A 84 22.20 19.47 26.11
CA ALA A 84 22.30 20.54 25.12
C ALA A 84 22.15 20.02 23.68
N ARG A 85 22.73 18.85 23.39
CA ARG A 85 22.57 18.19 22.09
C ARG A 85 21.14 17.72 21.85
N LEU A 86 20.47 17.13 22.85
CA LEU A 86 19.07 16.73 22.74
C LEU A 86 18.16 17.93 22.48
N VAL A 87 18.37 19.05 23.18
CA VAL A 87 17.62 20.31 22.93
C VAL A 87 17.76 20.73 21.47
N LYS A 88 18.99 20.74 20.94
CA LYS A 88 19.26 21.12 19.54
C LYS A 88 18.62 20.16 18.53
N VAL A 89 18.80 18.85 18.71
CA VAL A 89 18.22 17.81 17.83
C VAL A 89 16.70 17.89 17.83
N CYS A 90 16.09 18.01 19.01
CA CYS A 90 14.64 18.05 19.15
C CYS A 90 14.02 19.31 18.55
N SER A 91 14.68 20.46 18.71
CA SER A 91 14.25 21.70 18.06
C SER A 91 14.29 21.58 16.53
N ALA A 92 15.34 20.96 15.98
CA ALA A 92 15.47 20.75 14.54
C ALA A 92 14.39 19.78 14.01
N VAL A 93 14.20 18.63 14.66
CA VAL A 93 13.18 17.64 14.27
C VAL A 93 11.78 18.24 14.33
N LYS A 94 11.45 18.97 15.40
CA LYS A 94 10.16 19.68 15.51
C LYS A 94 9.96 20.66 14.35
N THR A 95 10.99 21.43 14.01
CA THR A 95 10.92 22.40 12.90
C THR A 95 10.66 21.70 11.56
N VAL A 96 11.39 20.61 11.27
CA VAL A 96 11.19 19.83 10.03
C VAL A 96 9.78 19.26 9.96
N PHE A 97 9.29 18.72 11.08
CA PHE A 97 7.95 18.13 11.16
C PHE A 97 6.83 19.16 10.96
N LEU A 98 6.95 20.34 11.57
CA LEU A 98 6.00 21.43 11.37
C LEU A 98 6.04 21.98 9.94
N LYS A 99 7.24 22.14 9.36
CA LYS A 99 7.40 22.62 7.99
C LYS A 99 6.93 21.62 6.94
N SER A 100 6.91 20.33 7.25
CA SER A 100 6.41 19.30 6.34
C SER A 100 4.88 19.24 6.28
N ASN A 101 4.17 20.18 6.95
CA ASN A 101 2.71 20.18 7.07
C ASN A 101 2.18 18.82 7.59
N ASN A 102 2.92 18.20 8.52
CA ASN A 102 2.65 16.86 9.04
C ASN A 102 2.57 15.77 7.96
N SER A 103 3.25 15.93 6.81
CA SER A 103 3.24 14.93 5.73
C SER A 103 3.73 13.55 6.20
N LEU A 104 4.68 13.54 7.15
CA LEU A 104 5.19 12.34 7.82
C LEU A 104 4.18 11.68 8.78
N SER A 105 3.04 12.31 9.03
CA SER A 105 1.97 11.80 9.90
C SER A 105 0.59 11.86 9.27
N ARG A 106 0.54 11.99 7.93
CA ARG A 106 -0.73 12.00 7.22
C ARG A 106 -1.41 10.65 7.37
N ALA A 107 -2.59 10.65 7.96
CA ALA A 107 -3.34 9.42 8.14
C ALA A 107 -3.82 8.88 6.78
N ALA A 108 -3.52 7.61 6.48
CA ALA A 108 -3.96 6.94 5.26
C ALA A 108 -5.23 6.14 5.54
N LYS A 109 -6.25 6.30 4.69
CA LYS A 109 -7.54 5.64 4.84
C LYS A 109 -7.50 4.19 4.34
N PRO A 110 -7.94 3.21 5.15
CA PRO A 110 -7.92 1.82 4.73
C PRO A 110 -8.86 1.54 3.57
N ALA A 111 -8.44 0.65 2.67
CA ALA A 111 -9.31 -0.11 1.80
C ALA A 111 -9.81 -1.36 2.53
N VAL A 112 -11.13 -1.57 2.55
CA VAL A 112 -11.78 -2.65 3.29
C VAL A 112 -12.62 -3.54 2.37
N TYR A 113 -12.38 -4.84 2.48
CA TYR A 113 -13.06 -5.89 1.71
C TYR A 113 -13.60 -6.96 2.64
N VAL A 114 -14.88 -7.28 2.50
CA VAL A 114 -15.54 -8.35 3.26
C VAL A 114 -15.91 -9.47 2.30
N SER A 115 -15.49 -10.70 2.61
CA SER A 115 -15.76 -11.90 1.81
C SER A 115 -16.09 -13.09 2.71
N SER A 116 -16.79 -14.08 2.20
CA SER A 116 -16.99 -15.37 2.88
C SER A 116 -15.92 -16.38 2.45
N GLY A 117 -15.68 -17.40 3.29
CA GLY A 117 -14.82 -18.52 2.98
C GLY A 117 -15.09 -19.71 3.89
N GLY A 118 -14.35 -20.80 3.67
CA GLY A 118 -14.49 -22.06 4.40
C GLY A 118 -15.54 -23.00 3.78
N GLU A 119 -15.57 -24.23 4.28
CA GLU A 119 -16.47 -25.28 3.81
C GLU A 119 -17.32 -25.81 4.95
N LYS A 120 -18.58 -26.17 4.66
CA LYS A 120 -19.52 -26.79 5.60
C LYS A 120 -19.54 -26.06 6.96
N ASP A 121 -19.22 -26.75 8.05
CA ASP A 121 -19.26 -26.24 9.44
C ASP A 121 -18.07 -25.34 9.83
N GLN A 122 -17.22 -24.97 8.87
CA GLN A 122 -16.08 -24.06 9.05
C GLN A 122 -16.23 -22.77 8.25
N GLN A 123 -17.46 -22.40 7.89
CA GLN A 123 -17.74 -21.13 7.24
C GLN A 123 -17.36 -19.92 8.11
N TYR A 124 -16.78 -18.92 7.47
CA TYR A 124 -16.40 -17.66 8.11
C TYR A 124 -16.58 -16.46 7.18
N LEU A 125 -16.70 -15.29 7.79
CA LEU A 125 -16.52 -14.00 7.12
C LEU A 125 -15.10 -13.49 7.38
N LYS A 126 -14.52 -12.87 6.36
CA LYS A 126 -13.18 -12.29 6.36
C LYS A 126 -13.31 -10.81 6.04
N CYS A 127 -12.83 -9.96 6.94
CA CYS A 127 -12.67 -8.53 6.73
C CYS A 127 -11.19 -8.21 6.55
N ALA A 128 -10.76 -7.99 5.31
CA ALA A 128 -9.41 -7.58 4.97
C ALA A 128 -9.31 -6.06 4.96
N VAL A 129 -8.40 -5.52 5.77
CA VAL A 129 -8.16 -4.08 5.94
C VAL A 129 -6.73 -3.78 5.51
N ARG A 130 -6.56 -2.93 4.49
CA ARG A 130 -5.26 -2.68 3.85
C ARG A 130 -5.01 -1.19 3.65
N GLY A 131 -3.75 -0.77 3.66
CA GLY A 131 -3.38 0.59 3.27
C GLY A 131 -3.65 1.67 4.33
N PHE A 132 -3.75 1.29 5.61
CA PHE A 132 -3.98 2.27 6.69
C PHE A 132 -2.68 2.73 7.33
N TYR A 133 -2.68 3.98 7.81
CA TYR A 133 -1.59 4.56 8.60
C TYR A 133 -2.18 5.65 9.50
N PRO A 134 -1.81 5.76 10.79
CA PRO A 134 -0.84 4.95 11.53
C PRO A 134 -1.34 3.52 11.82
N ASN A 135 -0.52 2.68 12.46
CA ASN A 135 -0.89 1.29 12.80
C ASN A 135 -1.97 1.17 13.91
N VAL A 136 -2.46 2.27 14.46
CA VAL A 136 -3.48 2.25 15.52
C VAL A 136 -4.87 2.21 14.87
N ILE A 137 -5.52 1.04 14.92
CA ILE A 137 -6.82 0.79 14.30
C ILE A 137 -7.69 -0.09 15.21
N LYS A 138 -9.02 0.09 15.18
CA LYS A 138 -9.97 -0.86 15.77
C LYS A 138 -10.85 -1.45 14.70
N VAL A 139 -10.93 -2.78 14.68
CA VAL A 139 -11.79 -3.56 13.77
C VAL A 139 -12.71 -4.43 14.60
N ARG A 140 -14.01 -4.36 14.36
CA ARG A 140 -15.04 -5.09 15.10
C ARG A 140 -16.09 -5.66 14.16
N TRP A 141 -16.67 -6.78 14.57
CA TRP A 141 -17.86 -7.32 13.92
C TRP A 141 -19.10 -6.87 14.67
N THR A 142 -20.13 -6.50 13.93
CA THR A 142 -21.44 -6.17 14.48
C THR A 142 -22.52 -6.90 13.69
N GLN A 143 -23.62 -7.25 14.34
CA GLN A 143 -24.82 -7.73 13.67
C GLN A 143 -26.00 -6.89 14.12
N LYS A 144 -26.72 -6.27 13.18
CA LYS A 144 -27.81 -5.33 13.48
C LYS A 144 -27.40 -4.26 14.50
N GLY A 145 -26.16 -3.76 14.37
CA GLY A 145 -25.57 -2.75 15.25
C GLY A 145 -25.07 -3.26 16.62
N LYS A 146 -25.29 -4.54 16.98
CA LYS A 146 -24.79 -5.12 18.23
C LYS A 146 -23.41 -5.74 18.02
N PRO A 147 -22.43 -5.52 18.92
CA PRO A 147 -21.08 -6.07 18.78
C PRO A 147 -21.07 -7.60 18.95
N ILE A 148 -20.25 -8.26 18.12
CA ILE A 148 -20.00 -9.69 18.18
C ILE A 148 -18.59 -9.91 18.73
N TYR A 149 -18.48 -10.73 19.78
CA TYR A 149 -17.20 -11.04 20.42
C TYR A 149 -16.78 -12.50 20.21
N PHE A 150 -17.75 -13.42 20.17
CA PHE A 150 -17.48 -14.85 20.02
C PHE A 150 -17.20 -15.22 18.56
N GLY A 151 -16.27 -16.16 18.35
CA GLY A 151 -15.89 -16.63 17.03
C GLY A 151 -15.08 -15.63 16.21
N VAL A 152 -14.61 -14.53 16.82
CA VAL A 152 -13.77 -13.52 16.17
C VAL A 152 -12.30 -13.86 16.37
N SER A 153 -11.52 -13.83 15.29
CA SER A 153 -10.06 -13.98 15.30
C SER A 153 -9.42 -12.93 14.41
N THR A 154 -8.32 -12.34 14.85
CA THR A 154 -7.71 -11.20 14.16
C THR A 154 -6.20 -11.43 14.04
N THR A 155 -5.64 -11.17 12.86
CA THR A 155 -4.19 -11.28 12.63
C THR A 155 -3.45 -10.13 13.32
N GLY A 156 -2.13 -10.30 13.51
CA GLY A 156 -1.26 -9.17 13.77
C GLY A 156 -1.31 -8.12 12.65
N ILE A 157 -0.87 -6.91 12.98
CA ILE A 157 -0.73 -5.83 12.01
C ILE A 157 0.60 -6.01 11.28
N LEU A 158 0.55 -6.09 9.96
CA LEU A 158 1.71 -6.30 9.10
C LEU A 158 2.04 -5.02 8.33
N PRO A 159 3.32 -4.59 8.29
CA PRO A 159 3.74 -3.47 7.47
C PRO A 159 3.71 -3.82 5.98
N HIS A 160 3.45 -2.83 5.14
CA HIS A 160 3.54 -2.88 3.69
C HIS A 160 4.75 -2.06 3.21
N LYS A 161 5.22 -2.31 1.98
CA LYS A 161 6.44 -1.68 1.44
C LYS A 161 6.31 -0.17 1.23
N ASP A 162 5.08 0.33 1.10
CA ASP A 162 4.75 1.75 0.94
C ASP A 162 4.63 2.50 2.29
N GLY A 163 4.95 1.85 3.42
CA GLY A 163 4.87 2.43 4.75
C GLY A 163 3.47 2.37 5.39
N THR A 164 2.47 1.79 4.72
CA THR A 164 1.15 1.53 5.29
C THR A 164 1.07 0.17 5.98
N PHE A 165 -0.07 -0.13 6.60
CA PHE A 165 -0.30 -1.36 7.35
C PHE A 165 -1.49 -2.14 6.80
N GLN A 166 -1.51 -3.43 7.11
CA GLN A 166 -2.62 -4.33 6.80
C GLN A 166 -2.91 -5.29 7.96
N MET A 167 -4.17 -5.76 8.02
CA MET A 167 -4.61 -6.79 8.94
C MET A 167 -5.86 -7.50 8.40
N ILE A 168 -6.20 -8.65 8.98
CA ILE A 168 -7.40 -9.40 8.64
C ILE A 168 -8.13 -9.76 9.94
N SER A 169 -9.43 -9.53 9.98
CA SER A 169 -10.32 -10.07 11.00
C SER A 169 -11.24 -11.11 10.40
N TYR A 170 -11.41 -12.23 11.09
CA TYR A 170 -12.26 -13.35 10.75
C TYR A 170 -13.39 -13.46 11.76
N LEU A 171 -14.57 -13.85 11.30
CA LEU A 171 -15.73 -14.19 12.13
C LEU A 171 -16.26 -15.55 11.71
N SER A 172 -16.28 -16.51 12.64
CA SER A 172 -16.92 -17.81 12.43
C SER A 172 -18.44 -17.69 12.35
N LEU A 173 -19.04 -18.34 11.36
CA LEU A 173 -20.49 -18.37 11.15
C LEU A 173 -21.18 -19.56 11.84
N ARG A 174 -20.48 -20.32 12.69
CA ARG A 174 -21.06 -21.48 13.40
C ARG A 174 -22.32 -21.13 14.21
N ASN A 175 -22.29 -20.00 14.89
CA ASN A 175 -23.37 -19.55 15.80
C ASN A 175 -23.92 -18.16 15.41
N VAL A 176 -23.55 -17.65 14.24
CA VAL A 176 -23.92 -16.30 13.79
C VAL A 176 -24.52 -16.43 12.41
N SER A 177 -25.72 -15.90 12.19
CA SER A 177 -26.29 -15.85 10.85
C SER A 177 -25.44 -14.93 9.97
N GLY A 178 -25.16 -15.32 8.74
CA GLY A 178 -24.35 -14.49 7.81
C GLY A 178 -25.02 -13.17 7.38
N HIS A 179 -26.30 -12.95 7.74
CA HIS A 179 -27.06 -11.77 7.36
C HIS A 179 -26.89 -10.61 8.33
N ASP A 180 -26.95 -9.38 7.81
CA ASP A 180 -26.81 -8.13 8.58
C ASP A 180 -25.52 -8.05 9.39
N VAL A 181 -24.48 -8.76 8.96
CA VAL A 181 -23.17 -8.75 9.59
C VAL A 181 -22.30 -7.68 8.93
N THR A 182 -21.78 -6.79 9.77
CA THR A 182 -21.02 -5.61 9.36
C THR A 182 -19.65 -5.64 10.00
N CYS A 183 -18.61 -5.47 9.18
CA CYS A 183 -17.27 -5.13 9.66
C CYS A 183 -17.21 -3.61 9.90
N GLU A 184 -16.96 -3.21 11.13
CA GLU A 184 -16.86 -1.81 11.56
C GLU A 184 -15.39 -1.45 11.87
N ILE A 185 -14.93 -0.33 11.32
CA ILE A 185 -13.55 0.14 11.39
C ILE A 185 -13.51 1.54 11.95
N GLU A 186 -12.72 1.73 13.01
CA GLU A 186 -12.34 3.03 13.56
C GLU A 186 -10.84 3.24 13.31
N HIS A 187 -10.49 4.36 12.69
CA HIS A 187 -9.12 4.72 12.37
C HIS A 187 -8.99 6.25 12.30
N LEU A 188 -7.82 6.79 12.62
CA LEU A 188 -7.57 8.24 12.67
C LEU A 188 -7.96 8.98 11.38
N SER A 189 -7.85 8.31 10.22
CA SER A 189 -8.20 8.87 8.92
C SER A 189 -9.70 8.81 8.56
N ILE A 190 -10.56 8.35 9.48
CA ILE A 190 -11.98 8.10 9.24
C ILE A 190 -12.78 8.94 10.22
N ASP A 191 -13.63 9.83 9.70
CA ASP A 191 -14.60 10.54 10.52
C ASP A 191 -15.66 9.55 11.04
N GLY A 192 -15.62 9.26 12.34
CA GLY A 192 -16.51 8.29 12.98
C GLY A 192 -16.11 6.84 12.71
N LYS A 193 -16.94 6.09 11.99
CA LYS A 193 -16.81 4.63 11.76
C LYS A 193 -17.10 4.29 10.30
N MET A 194 -16.21 3.52 9.67
CA MET A 194 -16.49 2.90 8.37
C MET A 194 -17.19 1.56 8.60
N ARG A 195 -18.28 1.31 7.89
CA ARG A 195 -19.09 0.10 7.99
C ARG A 195 -19.20 -0.59 6.64
N ILE A 196 -18.83 -1.86 6.59
CA ILE A 196 -18.96 -2.69 5.39
C ILE A 196 -19.81 -3.91 5.75
N THR A 197 -21.06 -3.91 5.30
CA THR A 197 -22.00 -5.02 5.51
C THR A 197 -21.76 -6.10 4.46
N TYR A 198 -21.71 -7.36 4.89
CA TYR A 198 -21.61 -8.50 4.01
C TYR A 198 -22.91 -8.63 3.18
N GLY A 199 -22.77 -8.81 1.86
CA GLY A 199 -23.89 -8.93 0.93
C GLY A 199 -24.30 -7.62 0.22
N GLU A 200 -24.05 -6.44 0.78
CA GLU A 200 -24.48 -5.17 0.15
C GLU A 200 -23.66 -4.76 -1.07
N LYS A 201 -22.33 -5.00 -1.10
CA LYS A 201 -21.50 -4.68 -2.28
C LYS A 201 -21.86 -5.52 -3.52
N SER A 202 -22.46 -6.70 -3.32
CA SER A 202 -22.93 -7.54 -4.41
C SER A 202 -24.06 -6.86 -5.20
N LEU A 203 -24.94 -6.13 -4.51
CA LEU A 203 -26.07 -5.43 -5.12
C LEU A 203 -25.62 -4.29 -6.04
N PHE A 204 -24.61 -3.52 -5.61
CA PHE A 204 -24.08 -2.42 -6.43
C PHE A 204 -23.38 -2.91 -7.70
N LEU A 205 -22.58 -3.98 -7.59
CA LEU A 205 -21.90 -4.57 -8.74
C LEU A 205 -22.86 -5.25 -9.72
N SER A 206 -23.90 -5.93 -9.22
CA SER A 206 -24.95 -6.50 -10.08
C SER A 206 -25.73 -5.41 -10.82
N GLN A 207 -26.00 -4.28 -10.15
CA GLN A 207 -26.73 -3.18 -10.75
C GLN A 207 -25.89 -2.48 -11.85
N ILE A 208 -24.58 -2.26 -11.63
CA ILE A 208 -23.69 -1.73 -12.66
C ILE A 208 -23.57 -2.69 -13.85
N THR A 209 -23.40 -3.99 -13.60
CA THR A 209 -23.27 -4.98 -14.69
C THR A 209 -24.53 -5.07 -15.54
N GLU A 210 -25.72 -4.97 -14.94
CA GLU A 210 -26.98 -4.91 -15.68
C GLU A 210 -27.08 -3.66 -16.57
N HIS A 211 -26.75 -2.49 -16.04
CA HIS A 211 -26.79 -1.23 -16.81
C HIS A 211 -25.79 -1.22 -17.96
N VAL A 212 -24.57 -1.71 -17.73
CA VAL A 212 -23.54 -1.82 -18.78
C VAL A 212 -23.97 -2.83 -19.84
N LEU A 213 -24.53 -3.99 -19.46
CA LEU A 213 -24.99 -4.99 -20.42
C LEU A 213 -26.12 -4.46 -21.31
N LYS A 214 -27.09 -3.74 -20.74
CA LYS A 214 -28.16 -3.06 -21.50
C LYS A 214 -27.60 -2.01 -22.45
N ALA A 215 -26.64 -1.19 -22.00
CA ALA A 215 -26.02 -0.17 -22.83
C ALA A 215 -25.25 -0.76 -24.02
N VAL A 216 -24.49 -1.84 -23.78
CA VAL A 216 -23.77 -2.56 -24.84
C VAL A 216 -24.74 -3.17 -25.84
N ALA A 217 -25.81 -3.82 -25.37
CA ALA A 217 -26.84 -4.40 -26.24
C ALA A 217 -27.53 -3.33 -27.10
N ALA A 218 -27.87 -2.18 -26.52
CA ALA A 218 -28.46 -1.05 -27.25
C ALA A 218 -27.51 -0.48 -28.32
N PHE A 219 -26.21 -0.39 -28.02
CA PHE A 219 -25.21 0.09 -28.99
C PHE A 219 -25.03 -0.89 -30.17
N LEU A 220 -24.95 -2.19 -29.88
CA LEU A 220 -24.82 -3.21 -30.92
C LEU A 220 -26.05 -3.25 -31.84
N LEU A 221 -27.25 -3.25 -31.27
CA LEU A 221 -28.51 -3.32 -32.03
C LEU A 221 -28.86 -2.00 -32.72
N GLY A 222 -28.62 -0.86 -32.06
CA GLY A 222 -29.06 0.46 -32.52
C GLY A 222 -28.08 1.18 -33.44
N PHE A 223 -26.80 0.81 -33.42
CA PHE A 223 -25.78 1.48 -34.20
C PHE A 223 -24.98 0.52 -35.09
N VAL A 224 -24.39 -0.52 -34.50
CA VAL A 224 -23.47 -1.41 -35.24
C VAL A 224 -24.21 -2.21 -36.31
N LEU A 225 -25.30 -2.90 -35.96
CA LEU A 225 -26.06 -3.70 -36.94
C LEU A 225 -26.62 -2.86 -38.10
N PRO A 226 -27.28 -1.70 -37.89
CA PRO A 226 -27.74 -0.84 -38.98
C PRO A 226 -26.61 -0.36 -39.88
N VAL A 227 -25.47 0.05 -39.32
CA VAL A 227 -24.30 0.48 -40.09
C VAL A 227 -23.76 -0.68 -40.93
N CYS A 228 -23.61 -1.88 -40.36
CA CYS A 228 -23.19 -3.05 -41.11
C CYS A 228 -24.15 -3.39 -42.25
N ILE A 229 -25.47 -3.36 -42.01
CA ILE A 229 -26.50 -3.63 -43.02
C ILE A 229 -26.44 -2.58 -44.15
N THR A 230 -26.34 -1.30 -43.81
CA THR A 230 -26.26 -0.21 -44.82
C THR A 230 -25.01 -0.33 -45.67
N VAL A 231 -23.85 -0.62 -45.09
CA VAL A 231 -22.60 -0.86 -45.82
C VAL A 231 -22.74 -2.08 -46.74
N LEU A 232 -23.33 -3.17 -46.25
CA LEU A 232 -23.54 -4.38 -47.06
C LEU A 232 -24.44 -4.09 -48.27
N ILE A 233 -25.53 -3.33 -48.08
CA ILE A 233 -26.43 -2.90 -49.16
C ILE A 233 -25.68 -2.03 -50.17
N ILE A 234 -24.84 -1.10 -49.72
CA ILE A 234 -24.00 -0.25 -50.60
C ILE A 234 -23.02 -1.11 -51.41
N CYS A 235 -22.32 -2.05 -50.77
CA CYS A 235 -21.38 -2.96 -51.44
C CYS A 235 -22.07 -3.86 -52.48
N ILE A 236 -23.28 -4.34 -52.20
CA ILE A 236 -24.07 -5.13 -53.16
C ILE A 236 -24.47 -4.25 -54.35
N ARG A 237 -24.93 -3.02 -54.11
CA ARG A 237 -25.31 -2.07 -55.17
C ARG A 237 -24.13 -1.69 -56.08
N GLN A 238 -22.93 -1.56 -55.53
CA GLN A 238 -21.71 -1.28 -56.30
C GLN A 238 -21.26 -2.48 -57.16
N LYS A 239 -21.54 -3.72 -56.72
CA LYS A 239 -21.27 -4.92 -57.54
C LYS A 239 -22.26 -5.08 -58.69
N THR A 240 -23.51 -4.62 -58.54
CA THR A 240 -24.51 -4.66 -59.61
C THR A 240 -24.36 -3.54 -60.65
N SER A 241 -23.47 -2.56 -60.44
CA SER A 241 -23.25 -1.43 -61.35
C SER A 241 -21.97 -1.51 -62.19
N LYS A 242 -21.29 -2.66 -62.27
CA LYS A 242 -20.13 -2.85 -63.15
C LYS A 242 -20.46 -3.83 -64.30
N PRO A 243 -20.50 -3.38 -65.57
CA PRO A 243 -20.63 -4.28 -66.71
C PRO A 243 -19.25 -4.88 -67.09
N PRO A 244 -19.19 -6.04 -67.78
CA PRO A 244 -17.96 -6.61 -68.32
C PRO A 244 -17.79 -6.23 -69.81
N GLU A 245 -16.57 -5.87 -70.24
CA GLU A 245 -16.15 -6.08 -71.64
C GLU A 245 -14.61 -6.05 -71.83
N ASP A 246 -14.17 -6.82 -72.83
CA ASP A 246 -12.84 -7.32 -73.19
C ASP A 246 -12.00 -6.40 -74.13
N GLU A 247 -10.70 -6.76 -74.22
CA GLU A 247 -9.66 -6.61 -75.28
C GLU A 247 -9.49 -5.41 -76.25
N ILE A 248 -8.29 -4.81 -76.17
CA ILE A 248 -7.24 -4.51 -77.22
C ILE A 248 -7.54 -3.53 -78.40
N GLN A 249 -6.88 -2.35 -78.47
CA GLN A 249 -5.61 -2.04 -79.20
C GLN A 249 -5.41 -0.53 -79.55
N ASP A 250 -4.13 -0.06 -79.47
CA ASP A 250 -3.42 1.00 -80.24
C ASP A 250 -4.04 2.43 -80.40
N THR A 251 -3.35 3.57 -80.40
CA THR A 251 -1.93 3.99 -80.46
C THR A 251 -1.84 5.51 -80.18
N SER A 252 -0.60 6.00 -80.05
CA SER A 252 -0.06 7.37 -80.20
C SER A 252 -0.21 8.41 -79.06
N ASP A 253 0.95 8.68 -78.44
CA ASP A 253 1.60 9.96 -78.13
C ASP A 253 0.75 11.19 -77.79
N GLU A 254 1.01 11.83 -76.64
CA GLU A 254 1.93 12.98 -76.51
C GLU A 254 2.03 13.41 -75.02
N SER A 255 3.12 14.12 -74.69
CA SER A 255 3.62 14.59 -73.38
C SER A 255 2.55 15.22 -72.45
N GLU A 256 2.70 15.35 -71.13
CA GLU A 256 3.81 16.04 -70.46
C GLU A 256 3.83 15.78 -68.94
N ALA A 257 5.03 15.85 -68.35
CA ALA A 257 5.25 15.77 -66.91
C ALA A 257 5.09 17.16 -66.25
N SER A 258 4.44 17.23 -65.09
CA SER A 258 4.70 18.25 -64.07
C SER A 258 4.36 17.66 -62.69
N LEU A 259 5.36 17.47 -61.82
CA LEU A 259 5.80 18.38 -60.73
C LEU A 259 4.64 18.73 -59.78
N SER A 260 4.72 18.59 -58.46
CA SER A 260 5.80 18.22 -57.54
C SER A 260 5.17 17.89 -56.18
N LEU A 261 5.74 16.88 -55.52
CA LEU A 261 5.47 16.50 -54.15
C LEU A 261 6.38 17.32 -53.24
N ASN A 262 5.84 18.17 -52.36
CA ASN A 262 6.61 18.76 -51.26
C ASN A 262 6.34 17.97 -49.98
N LEU A 263 7.27 17.08 -49.66
CA LEU A 263 7.54 16.61 -48.30
C LEU A 263 8.78 17.35 -47.78
N MET A 264 8.62 18.06 -46.69
CA MET A 264 9.70 18.48 -45.77
C MET A 264 9.35 17.89 -44.41
N ASN A 265 10.25 17.44 -43.54
CA ASN A 265 11.69 17.15 -43.60
C ASN A 265 11.98 16.44 -42.25
N ILE A 266 12.94 15.52 -42.18
CA ILE A 266 13.42 14.92 -40.92
C ILE A 266 14.90 15.30 -40.74
N SER A 267 15.25 15.75 -39.51
CA SER A 267 16.60 15.77 -38.87
C SER A 267 17.67 16.70 -39.50
N GLN A 268 18.71 17.21 -38.83
CA GLN A 268 19.43 16.81 -37.61
C GLN A 268 20.41 17.95 -37.16
N GLU A 269 20.80 17.93 -35.87
CA GLU A 269 22.08 18.36 -35.27
C GLU A 269 22.66 19.79 -35.43
N THR A 270 22.82 20.46 -34.29
CA THR A 270 24.12 20.94 -33.75
C THR A 270 24.13 20.81 -32.24
#